data_AF-A0A641RX90-F1
#
_entry.id   AF-A0A641RX90-F1
#
_cell.length_a   1.000
_cell.length_b   1.000
_cell.length_c   1.000
_cell.angle_alpha   90.00
_cell.angle_beta   90.00
_cell.angle_gamma   90.00
#
_symmetry.space_group_name_H-M   'P 1'
#
loop_
_entity.id
_entity.type
_entity.pdbx_description
1 polymer ?
#
loop_
_entity_poly.entity_id
_entity_poly.type
_entity_poly.pdbx_seq_one_letter_code
_entity_poly.pdbx_strand_id
1 'polypeptide(L)'
;MKSIGILTGLWLLLFLNCGQRMAAQIRNKVCDTIPYEFIQEKIIIPVTVNGIKVKYIVDTGGRTGTMYDAATEMKATAAGYMRISDVNAQGSNYQEAHVQNVSIGENYKIKQLKTMVLPKNPFFTGLGVVGILG
;
A
#
# COMPACT_ATOMS: atom_id res chain seq x y z
N MET A 1 -11.66 -30.36 51.07
CA MET A 1 -12.67 -29.87 50.09
C MET A 1 -12.26 -28.58 49.34
N LYS A 2 -11.24 -27.81 49.76
CA LYS A 2 -10.82 -26.58 49.05
C LYS A 2 -9.85 -26.78 47.86
N SER A 3 -9.14 -27.91 47.76
CA SER A 3 -8.13 -28.13 46.71
C SER A 3 -8.69 -28.55 45.35
N ILE A 4 -9.86 -29.19 45.32
CA ILE A 4 -10.50 -29.70 44.09
C ILE A 4 -11.05 -28.55 43.23
N GLY A 5 -11.57 -27.48 43.85
CA GLY A 5 -12.06 -26.29 43.15
C GLY A 5 -10.95 -25.47 42.48
N ILE A 6 -9.73 -25.50 43.04
CA ILE A 6 -8.58 -24.78 42.49
C ILE A 6 -8.05 -25.51 41.24
N LEU A 7 -8.00 -26.84 41.28
CA LEU A 7 -7.50 -27.66 40.17
C LEU A 7 -8.43 -27.63 38.95
N THR A 8 -9.74 -27.62 39.19
CA THR A 8 -10.77 -27.50 38.14
C THR A 8 -10.79 -26.11 37.50
N GLY A 9 -10.61 -25.04 38.29
CA GLY A 9 -10.47 -23.68 37.77
C GLY A 9 -9.21 -23.47 36.92
N LEU A 10 -8.09 -24.09 37.30
CA LEU A 10 -6.83 -24.03 36.56
C LEU A 10 -6.92 -24.75 35.20
N TRP A 11 -7.62 -25.90 35.17
CA TRP A 11 -7.90 -26.61 33.91
C TRP A 11 -8.78 -25.79 32.97
N LEU A 12 -9.83 -25.12 33.48
CA LEU A 12 -10.71 -24.27 32.67
C LEU A 12 -9.96 -23.10 32.02
N LEU A 13 -9.04 -22.47 32.76
CA LEU A 13 -8.16 -21.40 32.27
C LEU A 13 -7.21 -21.89 31.17
N LEU A 14 -6.68 -23.11 31.28
CA LEU A 14 -5.84 -23.73 30.25
C LEU A 14 -6.63 -24.03 28.97
N PHE A 15 -7.88 -24.50 29.07
CA PHE A 15 -8.76 -24.69 27.91
C PHE A 15 -9.13 -23.38 27.22
N LEU A 16 -9.44 -22.33 28.00
CA LEU A 16 -9.74 -20.99 27.47
C LEU A 16 -8.54 -20.39 26.71
N ASN A 17 -7.32 -20.56 27.23
CA ASN A 17 -6.11 -20.06 26.58
C ASN A 17 -5.67 -20.89 25.36
N CYS A 18 -5.98 -22.20 25.34
CA CYS A 18 -5.67 -23.07 24.21
C CYS A 18 -6.58 -22.79 23.00
N GLY A 19 -7.87 -22.51 23.23
CA GLY A 19 -8.84 -22.20 22.17
C GLY A 19 -8.60 -20.87 21.46
N GLN A 20 -7.97 -19.88 22.12
CA GLN A 20 -7.65 -18.59 21.51
C GLN A 20 -6.51 -18.66 20.48
N ARG A 21 -5.67 -19.69 20.52
CA ARG A 21 -4.51 -19.82 19.62
C ARG A 21 -4.84 -20.40 18.25
N MET A 22 -6.04 -20.96 18.05
CA MET A 22 -6.44 -21.60 16.78
C MET A 22 -7.21 -20.69 15.81
N ALA A 23 -7.50 -19.43 16.18
CA ALA A 23 -8.29 -18.52 15.37
C ALA A 23 -7.59 -17.18 15.07
N ALA A 24 -6.26 -17.19 14.89
CA ALA A 24 -5.56 -16.09 14.22
C ALA A 24 -5.82 -16.16 12.70
N GLN A 25 -7.09 -16.09 12.31
CA GLN A 25 -7.50 -15.94 10.91
C GLN A 25 -7.08 -14.54 10.46
N ILE A 26 -6.39 -14.42 9.32
CA ILE A 26 -5.91 -13.15 8.76
C ILE A 26 -7.11 -12.20 8.56
N ARG A 27 -7.34 -11.30 9.51
CA ARG A 27 -8.52 -10.39 9.53
C ARG A 27 -8.48 -9.28 8.48
N ASN A 28 -7.36 -9.11 7.78
CA ASN A 28 -7.12 -7.96 6.89
C ASN A 28 -6.98 -8.34 5.42
N LYS A 29 -7.57 -9.46 4.97
CA LYS A 29 -7.59 -9.81 3.55
C LYS A 29 -8.74 -9.07 2.87
N VAL A 30 -8.41 -8.11 2.03
CA VAL A 30 -9.34 -7.53 1.05
C VAL A 30 -9.30 -8.40 -0.20
N CYS A 31 -10.45 -8.76 -0.75
CA CYS A 31 -10.58 -9.41 -2.05
C CYS A 31 -11.30 -8.44 -2.98
N ASP A 32 -10.71 -8.12 -4.11
CA ASP A 32 -11.25 -7.17 -5.06
C ASP A 32 -10.88 -7.60 -6.49
N THR A 33 -11.67 -7.17 -7.48
CA THR A 33 -11.37 -7.34 -8.90
C THR A 33 -11.17 -5.97 -9.52
N ILE A 34 -9.92 -5.62 -9.79
CA ILE A 34 -9.55 -4.31 -10.33
C ILE A 34 -9.42 -4.43 -11.85
N PRO A 35 -10.21 -3.68 -12.65
CA PRO A 35 -10.00 -3.64 -14.09
C PRO A 35 -8.66 -2.97 -14.41
N TYR A 36 -7.97 -3.46 -15.44
CA TYR A 36 -6.69 -2.91 -15.87
C TYR A 36 -6.65 -2.70 -17.39
N GLU A 37 -5.82 -1.75 -17.80
CA GLU A 37 -5.41 -1.55 -19.18
C GLU A 37 -4.03 -2.19 -19.38
N PHE A 38 -3.80 -2.80 -20.55
CA PHE A 38 -2.51 -3.35 -20.92
C PHE A 38 -1.94 -2.56 -22.11
N ILE A 39 -1.10 -1.57 -21.83
CA ILE A 39 -0.57 -0.64 -22.83
C ILE A 39 0.96 -0.73 -22.81
N GLN A 40 1.57 -0.91 -23.98
CA GLN A 40 3.04 -1.03 -24.10
C GLN A 40 3.66 -2.01 -23.10
N GLU A 41 3.00 -3.17 -22.93
CA GLU A 41 3.42 -4.22 -22.00
C GLU A 41 3.48 -3.76 -20.53
N LYS A 42 2.59 -2.84 -20.14
CA LYS A 42 2.43 -2.37 -18.76
C LYS A 42 0.99 -2.60 -18.31
N ILE A 43 0.84 -3.09 -17.09
CA ILE A 43 -0.45 -3.18 -16.41
C ILE A 43 -0.73 -1.82 -15.77
N ILE A 44 -1.80 -1.17 -16.21
CA ILE A 44 -2.21 0.14 -15.73
C ILE A 44 -3.54 0.00 -15.01
N ILE A 45 -3.60 0.46 -13.75
CA ILE A 45 -4.82 0.36 -12.93
C ILE A 45 -5.33 1.76 -12.56
N PRO A 46 -6.66 1.91 -12.42
CA PRO A 46 -7.25 3.13 -11.87
C PRO A 46 -7.05 3.19 -10.35
N VAL A 47 -6.73 4.38 -9.86
CA VAL A 47 -6.59 4.68 -8.44
C VAL A 47 -7.32 5.98 -8.15
N THR A 48 -8.04 6.04 -7.03
CA THR A 48 -8.65 7.28 -6.56
C THR A 48 -7.84 7.79 -5.37
N VAL A 49 -7.39 9.03 -5.42
CA VAL A 49 -6.55 9.63 -4.38
C VAL A 49 -7.15 10.96 -3.97
N ASN A 50 -7.57 11.11 -2.71
CA ASN A 50 -8.28 12.31 -2.24
C ASN A 50 -9.46 12.71 -3.15
N GLY A 51 -10.15 11.72 -3.75
CA GLY A 51 -11.27 11.93 -4.67
C GLY A 51 -10.88 12.18 -6.14
N ILE A 52 -9.59 12.31 -6.46
CA ILE A 52 -9.08 12.50 -7.82
C ILE A 52 -8.80 11.14 -8.45
N LYS A 53 -9.31 10.90 -9.65
CA LYS A 53 -9.07 9.66 -10.40
C LYS A 53 -7.78 9.79 -11.20
N VAL A 54 -6.84 8.90 -10.93
CA VAL A 54 -5.55 8.81 -11.61
C VAL A 54 -5.29 7.37 -12.05
N LYS A 55 -4.24 7.16 -12.85
CA LYS A 55 -3.79 5.83 -13.26
C LYS A 55 -2.33 5.62 -12.89
N TYR A 56 -2.00 4.41 -12.46
CA TYR A 56 -0.63 4.01 -12.15
C TYR A 56 -0.25 2.76 -12.94
N ILE A 57 1.04 2.66 -13.30
CA ILE A 57 1.63 1.38 -13.69
C ILE A 57 1.84 0.56 -12.43
N VAL A 58 1.52 -0.74 -12.47
CA VAL A 58 1.85 -1.67 -11.39
C VAL A 58 3.30 -2.13 -11.53
N ASP A 59 4.10 -1.93 -10.48
CA ASP A 59 5.51 -2.30 -10.41
C ASP A 59 5.83 -2.95 -9.06
N THR A 60 5.68 -4.27 -8.97
CA THR A 60 5.92 -5.02 -7.72
C THR A 60 7.38 -5.05 -7.27
N GLY A 61 8.32 -4.63 -8.12
CA GLY A 61 9.75 -4.58 -7.81
C GLY A 61 10.25 -3.18 -7.43
N GLY A 62 9.49 -2.14 -7.76
CA GLY A 62 9.83 -0.75 -7.57
C GLY A 62 9.33 -0.14 -6.26
N ARG A 63 9.79 1.08 -5.99
CA ARG A 63 9.16 1.95 -4.99
C ARG A 63 8.08 2.77 -5.67
N THR A 64 6.94 2.93 -5.01
CA THR A 64 5.89 3.84 -5.48
C THR A 64 6.45 5.24 -5.74
N GLY A 65 6.16 5.79 -6.92
CA GLY A 65 6.63 7.09 -7.37
C GLY A 65 5.55 7.82 -8.15
N THR A 66 5.39 9.11 -7.89
CA THR A 66 4.33 9.95 -8.46
C THR A 66 4.97 11.23 -9.01
N MET A 67 4.61 11.63 -10.23
CA MET A 67 5.08 12.88 -10.82
C MET A 67 4.66 14.09 -9.97
N TYR A 68 5.53 15.10 -9.93
CA TYR A 68 5.36 16.29 -9.09
C TYR A 68 4.02 17.01 -9.28
N ASP A 69 3.57 17.15 -10.53
CA ASP A 69 2.30 17.80 -10.87
C ASP A 69 1.11 17.03 -10.29
N ALA A 70 1.06 15.71 -10.50
CA ALA A 70 0.02 14.85 -9.93
C ALA A 70 0.09 14.80 -8.40
N ALA A 71 1.29 14.71 -7.81
CA ALA A 71 1.45 14.74 -6.35
C ALA A 71 0.91 16.06 -5.76
N THR A 72 1.16 17.18 -6.43
CA THR A 72 0.64 18.49 -6.04
C THR A 72 -0.89 18.54 -6.16
N GLU A 73 -1.45 18.08 -7.29
CA GLU A 73 -2.90 18.02 -7.52
C GLU A 73 -3.60 17.15 -6.46
N MET A 74 -3.00 16.01 -6.12
CA MET A 74 -3.48 15.08 -5.09
C MET A 74 -3.23 15.57 -3.66
N LYS A 75 -2.71 16.78 -3.47
CA LYS A 75 -2.42 17.41 -2.15
C LYS A 75 -1.47 16.58 -1.31
N ALA A 76 -0.42 16.04 -1.92
CA ALA A 76 0.63 15.33 -1.22
C ALA A 76 1.36 16.25 -0.24
N THR A 77 1.70 15.74 0.94
CA THR A 77 2.50 16.46 1.95
C THR A 77 3.95 16.01 1.87
N ALA A 78 4.89 16.95 1.77
CA ALA A 78 6.31 16.63 1.79
C ALA A 78 6.71 15.95 3.12
N ALA A 79 7.53 14.91 3.03
CA ALA A 79 7.91 14.05 4.15
C ALA A 79 9.43 13.84 4.29
N GLY A 80 10.22 14.71 3.64
CA GLY A 80 11.68 14.64 3.64
C GLY A 80 12.25 14.01 2.37
N TYR A 81 13.32 13.23 2.52
CA TYR A 81 14.01 12.58 1.41
C TYR A 81 14.25 11.09 1.71
N MET A 82 14.21 10.27 0.67
CA MET A 82 14.46 8.84 0.72
C MET A 82 15.59 8.47 -0.24
N ARG A 83 16.55 7.66 0.24
CA ARG A 83 17.60 7.07 -0.60
C ARG A 83 17.11 5.76 -1.21
N ILE A 84 17.12 5.68 -2.53
CA ILE A 84 16.73 4.50 -3.30
C ILE A 84 17.95 3.97 -4.04
N SER A 85 18.24 2.69 -3.86
CA SER A 85 19.26 1.99 -4.62
C SER A 85 18.63 1.35 -5.86
N ASP A 86 19.27 1.51 -7.01
CA ASP A 86 18.91 0.78 -8.23
C ASP A 86 19.46 -0.67 -8.21
N VAL A 87 19.22 -1.40 -9.30
CA VAL A 87 19.73 -2.77 -9.51
C VAL A 87 21.25 -2.88 -9.53
N ASN A 88 21.95 -1.77 -9.75
CA ASN A 88 23.41 -1.66 -9.74
C ASN A 88 23.94 -1.17 -8.38
N ALA A 89 23.09 -1.14 -7.34
CA ALA A 89 23.36 -0.63 -6.00
C ALA A 89 23.72 0.88 -5.94
N GLN A 90 23.48 1.63 -7.02
CA GLN A 90 23.69 3.07 -7.03
C GLN A 90 22.51 3.78 -6.37
N GLY A 91 22.83 4.56 -5.34
CA GLY A 91 21.83 5.28 -4.55
C GLY A 91 21.51 6.65 -5.13
N SER A 92 20.23 6.96 -5.27
CA SER A 92 19.73 8.31 -5.57
C SER A 92 18.79 8.78 -4.46
N ASN A 93 18.84 10.07 -4.14
CA ASN A 93 17.93 10.67 -3.17
C ASN A 93 16.74 11.31 -3.89
N TYR A 94 15.54 10.90 -3.49
CA TYR A 94 14.30 11.47 -3.98
C TYR A 94 13.55 12.16 -2.84
N GLN A 95 12.84 13.24 -3.14
CA GLN A 95 11.91 13.80 -2.18
C GLN A 95 10.80 12.78 -1.91
N GLU A 96 10.54 12.50 -0.64
CA GLU A 96 9.40 11.69 -0.21
C GLU A 96 8.20 12.60 0.01
N ALA A 97 7.03 12.14 -0.41
CA ALA A 97 5.76 12.75 -0.09
C ALA A 97 4.75 11.69 0.34
N HIS A 98 3.76 12.12 1.13
CA HIS A 98 2.67 11.28 1.59
C HIS A 98 1.36 11.76 0.98
N VAL A 99 0.58 10.83 0.44
CA VAL A 99 -0.75 11.11 -0.09
C VAL A 99 -1.79 10.32 0.70
N GLN A 100 -2.88 10.97 1.07
CA GLN A 100 -3.92 10.38 1.91
C GLN A 100 -5.12 9.88 1.08
N ASN A 101 -5.98 9.09 1.72
CA ASN A 101 -7.27 8.64 1.19
C ASN A 101 -7.16 8.02 -0.21
N VAL A 102 -6.29 7.03 -0.33
CA VAL A 102 -6.06 6.29 -1.57
C VAL A 102 -6.99 5.09 -1.60
N SER A 103 -7.68 4.87 -2.71
CA SER A 103 -8.55 3.72 -2.94
C SER A 103 -8.21 3.07 -4.27
N ILE A 104 -8.08 1.75 -4.27
CA ILE A 104 -7.85 0.93 -5.47
C ILE A 104 -8.98 -0.09 -5.51
N GLY A 105 -9.77 -0.08 -6.59
CA GLY A 105 -11.03 -0.82 -6.59
C GLY A 105 -12.02 -0.27 -5.56
N GLU A 106 -12.97 -1.11 -5.14
CA GLU A 106 -14.04 -0.73 -4.23
C GLU A 106 -13.63 -0.85 -2.76
N ASN A 107 -12.84 -1.86 -2.45
CA ASN A 107 -12.65 -2.33 -1.07
C ASN A 107 -11.23 -2.09 -0.54
N TYR A 108 -10.24 -1.86 -1.40
CA TYR A 108 -8.86 -1.66 -0.96
C TYR A 108 -8.56 -0.18 -0.72
N LYS A 109 -8.45 0.19 0.56
CA LYS A 109 -8.21 1.57 1.01
C LYS A 109 -6.87 1.67 1.74
N ILE A 110 -6.07 2.64 1.35
CA ILE A 110 -4.79 2.97 1.96
C ILE A 110 -4.95 4.36 2.60
N LYS A 111 -4.79 4.43 3.92
CA LYS A 111 -4.90 5.70 4.67
C LYS A 111 -3.87 6.72 4.20
N GLN A 112 -2.65 6.25 3.97
CA GLN A 112 -1.52 7.04 3.54
C GLN A 112 -0.60 6.21 2.65
N LEU A 113 -0.38 6.67 1.43
CA LEU A 113 0.59 6.13 0.49
C LEU A 113 1.86 6.96 0.56
N LYS A 114 3.00 6.30 0.75
CA LYS A 114 4.32 6.92 0.64
C LYS A 114 4.75 6.88 -0.83
N THR A 115 5.23 7.99 -1.35
CA THR A 115 5.64 8.08 -2.75
C THR A 115 6.88 8.94 -2.91
N MET A 116 7.74 8.55 -3.85
CA MET A 116 8.79 9.46 -4.35
C MET A 116 8.15 10.52 -5.24
N VAL A 117 8.58 11.76 -5.10
CA VAL A 117 8.23 12.84 -6.03
C VAL A 117 9.14 12.75 -7.24
N LEU A 118 8.57 12.37 -8.38
CA LEU A 118 9.27 12.21 -9.63
C LEU A 118 9.22 13.50 -10.46
N PRO A 119 10.26 13.84 -11.23
CA PRO A 119 10.15 14.87 -12.26
C PRO A 119 9.15 14.44 -13.33
N LYS A 120 8.66 15.41 -14.10
CA LYS A 120 7.82 15.13 -15.27
C LYS A 120 8.54 14.20 -16.23
N ASN A 121 7.88 13.12 -16.64
CA ASN A 121 8.46 12.11 -17.50
C ASN A 121 7.56 11.86 -18.73
N PRO A 122 8.06 12.07 -19.97
CA PRO A 122 7.30 11.83 -21.20
C PRO A 122 6.70 10.43 -21.32
N PHE A 123 7.38 9.42 -20.78
CA PHE A 123 6.90 8.03 -20.77
C PHE A 123 5.59 7.90 -19.99
N PHE A 124 5.52 8.45 -18.77
CA PHE A 124 4.29 8.41 -17.96
C PHE A 124 3.17 9.23 -18.59
N THR A 125 3.48 10.43 -19.08
CA THR A 125 2.46 11.28 -19.72
C THR A 125 1.93 10.66 -21.02
N GLY A 126 2.77 9.99 -21.80
CA GLY A 126 2.36 9.31 -23.02
C GLY A 126 1.45 8.10 -22.78
N LEU A 127 1.58 7.47 -21.61
CA LEU A 127 0.70 6.39 -21.15
C LEU A 127 -0.54 6.89 -20.39
N GLY A 128 -0.65 8.19 -20.12
CA GLY A 128 -1.74 8.76 -19.33
C GLY A 128 -1.73 8.31 -17.86
N VAL A 129 -0.55 8.04 -17.30
CA VAL A 129 -0.36 7.62 -15.91
C VAL A 129 0.39 8.68 -15.10
N VAL A 130 0.19 8.69 -13.80
CA VAL A 130 0.85 9.65 -12.89
C VAL A 130 2.16 9.13 -12.30
N GLY A 131 2.48 7.86 -12.53
CA GLY A 131 3.72 7.22 -12.09
C GLY A 131 3.60 5.71 -11.92
N ILE A 132 4.35 5.17 -10.97
CA ILE A 132 4.42 3.73 -10.66
C ILE A 132 3.91 3.46 -9.25
N LEU A 133 3.22 2.33 -9.08
CA LEU A 133 2.73 1.83 -7.81
C LEU A 133 3.41 0.48 -7.53
N GLY A 134 4.24 0.47 -6.49
CA GLY A 134 4.93 -0.72 -6.00
C GLY A 134 4.68 -1.00 -4.53
#